data_AF-A0A357EY57-F1
#
_entry.id   AF-A0A357EY57-F1
#
_cell.length_a   1.000
_cell.length_b   1.000
_cell.length_c   1.000
_cell.angle_alpha   90.00
_cell.angle_beta   90.00
_cell.angle_gamma   90.00
#
_symmetry.space_group_name_H-M   'P 1'
#
loop_
_entity.id
_entity.type
_entity.pdbx_description
1 polymer ?
#
loop_
_entity_poly.entity_id
_entity_poly.type
_entity_poly.pdbx_seq_one_letter_code
_entity_poly.pdbx_strand_id
1 'polypeptide(L)'
;MRGYVIEITGFASSDGDAKKNKVLSQRRAQAVIDYLVETHNIPLRRIGQSYGYGELQAIADNSTQEGREANRRVEVKLLASRGLNQNVEVRRQATDDGSGN
;
A
#
# COMPACT_ATOMS: atom_id res chain seq x y z
N MET A 1 -6.30 16.00 -11.62
CA MET A 1 -5.98 14.57 -11.47
C MET A 1 -5.89 14.24 -10.00
N ARG A 2 -6.59 13.21 -9.53
CA ARG A 2 -6.45 12.70 -8.14
C ARG A 2 -5.06 12.09 -8.00
N GLY A 3 -4.25 12.55 -7.06
CA GLY A 3 -2.94 11.96 -6.81
C GLY A 3 -3.08 10.73 -5.91
N TYR A 4 -2.53 9.61 -6.37
CA TYR A 4 -2.38 8.40 -5.59
C TYR A 4 -0.93 7.93 -5.61
N VAL A 5 -0.57 7.15 -4.60
CA VAL A 5 0.68 6.39 -4.48
C VAL A 5 0.32 4.94 -4.21
N ILE A 6 1.03 4.01 -4.82
CA ILE A 6 0.89 2.57 -4.63
C ILE A 6 2.01 2.11 -3.70
N GLU A 7 1.66 1.50 -2.58
CA GLU A 7 2.60 0.83 -1.68
C GLU A 7 2.52 -0.68 -1.92
N ILE A 8 3.69 -1.33 -2.05
CA ILE A 8 3.80 -2.76 -2.32
C ILE A 8 4.69 -3.40 -1.26
N THR A 9 4.13 -4.36 -0.52
CA THR A 9 4.82 -5.01 0.59
C THR A 9 4.74 -6.52 0.44
N GLY A 10 5.90 -7.17 0.45
CA GLY A 10 6.00 -8.62 0.36
C GLY A 10 6.15 -9.27 1.73
N PHE A 11 5.57 -10.46 1.87
CA PHE A 11 5.64 -11.29 3.07
C PHE A 11 6.04 -12.73 2.73
N ALA A 12 6.48 -13.46 3.75
CA ALA A 12 6.84 -14.86 3.71
C ALA A 12 6.21 -15.60 4.90
N SER A 13 6.10 -16.91 4.79
CA SER A 13 5.85 -17.78 5.93
C SER A 13 7.11 -17.93 6.79
N SER A 14 6.97 -18.46 8.00
CA SER A 14 8.08 -18.60 8.96
C SER A 14 8.92 -19.87 8.77
N ASP A 15 8.74 -20.59 7.67
CA ASP A 15 9.56 -21.75 7.32
C ASP A 15 10.92 -21.29 6.78
N GLY A 16 11.98 -21.93 7.26
CA GLY A 16 13.35 -21.64 6.81
C GLY A 16 14.03 -20.50 7.58
N ASP A 17 14.97 -19.84 6.91
CA ASP A 17 15.82 -18.81 7.52
C ASP A 17 15.19 -17.41 7.39
N ALA A 18 15.09 -16.68 8.50
CA ALA A 18 14.46 -15.37 8.55
C ALA A 18 15.12 -14.34 7.62
N LYS A 19 16.46 -14.37 7.43
CA LYS A 19 17.14 -13.45 6.50
C LYS A 19 16.81 -13.80 5.06
N LYS A 20 16.76 -15.09 4.72
CA LYS A 20 16.32 -15.56 3.39
C LYS A 20 14.86 -15.18 3.14
N ASN A 21 13.99 -15.31 4.14
CA ASN A 21 12.58 -14.91 4.05
C ASN A 21 12.43 -13.41 3.79
N LYS A 22 13.25 -12.58 4.44
CA LYS A 22 13.29 -11.14 4.17
C LYS A 22 13.69 -10.84 2.72
N VAL A 23 14.75 -11.46 2.20
CA VAL A 23 15.18 -11.29 0.80
C VAL A 23 14.12 -11.81 -0.18
N LEU A 24 13.53 -12.97 0.09
CA LEU A 24 12.48 -13.57 -0.75
C LEU A 24 11.26 -12.65 -0.83
N SER A 25 10.80 -12.15 0.31
CA SER A 25 9.66 -11.24 0.37
C SER A 25 9.92 -9.92 -0.38
N GLN A 26 11.14 -9.38 -0.30
CA GLN A 26 11.55 -8.20 -1.08
C GLN A 26 11.50 -8.47 -2.59
N ARG A 27 12.02 -9.63 -3.03
CA ARG A 27 11.99 -10.03 -4.45
C ARG A 27 10.58 -10.18 -4.99
N ARG A 28 9.65 -10.71 -4.18
CA ARG A 28 8.23 -10.81 -4.55
C ARG A 28 7.60 -9.43 -4.71
N ALA A 29 7.87 -8.49 -3.80
CA ALA A 29 7.39 -7.12 -3.93
C ALA A 29 7.94 -6.46 -5.21
N GLN A 30 9.23 -6.67 -5.50
CA GLN A 30 9.84 -6.14 -6.73
C GLN A 30 9.20 -6.73 -8.00
N ALA A 31 8.95 -8.04 -8.05
CA ALA A 31 8.29 -8.65 -9.21
C ALA A 31 6.90 -8.06 -9.48
N VAL A 32 6.15 -7.67 -8.44
CA VAL A 32 4.87 -6.97 -8.60
C VAL A 32 5.07 -5.54 -9.14
N ILE A 33 6.10 -4.82 -8.68
CA ILE A 33 6.46 -3.50 -9.22
C ILE A 33 6.76 -3.61 -10.72
N ASP A 34 7.64 -4.55 -11.08
CA ASP A 34 8.06 -4.77 -12.46
C ASP A 34 6.84 -5.08 -13.33
N TYR A 35 5.95 -5.96 -12.88
CA TYR A 35 4.69 -6.26 -13.57
C TYR A 35 3.83 -5.00 -13.79
N LEU A 36 3.65 -4.14 -12.78
CA LEU A 36 2.84 -2.93 -12.91
C LEU A 36 3.47 -1.89 -13.85
N VAL A 37 4.80 -1.76 -13.83
CA VAL A 37 5.52 -0.79 -14.66
C VAL A 37 5.59 -1.28 -16.12
N GLU A 38 5.98 -2.53 -16.33
CA GLU A 38 6.26 -3.08 -17.66
C GLU A 38 4.98 -3.50 -18.39
N THR A 39 4.03 -4.11 -17.68
CA THR A 39 2.81 -4.66 -18.31
C THR A 39 1.67 -3.65 -18.32
N HIS A 40 1.54 -2.82 -17.27
CA HIS A 40 0.43 -1.87 -17.12
C HIS A 40 0.84 -0.41 -17.29
N ASN A 41 2.10 -0.14 -17.64
CA ASN A 41 2.64 1.20 -17.86
C ASN A 41 2.38 2.17 -16.69
N ILE A 42 2.27 1.66 -15.46
CA ILE A 42 2.13 2.51 -14.29
C ILE A 42 3.46 3.24 -14.07
N PRO A 43 3.49 4.58 -14.05
CA PRO A 43 4.74 5.29 -13.89
C PRO A 43 5.39 5.00 -12.54
N LEU A 44 6.69 4.71 -12.52
CA LEU A 44 7.42 4.37 -11.29
C LEU A 44 7.26 5.42 -10.19
N ARG A 45 7.12 6.71 -10.53
CA ARG A 45 6.82 7.80 -9.58
C ARG A 45 5.50 7.65 -8.81
N ARG A 46 4.60 6.77 -9.24
CA ARG A 46 3.34 6.43 -8.56
C ARG A 46 3.52 5.28 -7.58
N ILE A 47 4.68 4.63 -7.55
CA ILE A 47 4.99 3.53 -6.65
C ILE A 47 5.88 4.09 -5.54
N GLY A 48 5.44 3.93 -4.29
CA GLY A 48 6.20 4.28 -3.10
C GLY A 48 7.35 3.32 -2.84
N GLN A 49 7.99 3.45 -1.67
CA GLN A 49 9.00 2.49 -1.24
C GLN A 49 8.37 1.10 -1.10
N SER A 50 9.05 0.09 -1.64
CA SER A 50 8.66 -1.31 -1.49
C SER A 50 9.48 -1.97 -0.39
N TYR A 51 8.83 -2.88 0.35
CA TYR A 51 9.46 -3.54 1.49
C TYR A 51 9.21 -5.04 1.51
N GLY A 52 10.26 -5.81 1.81
CA GLY A 52 10.19 -7.20 2.21
C GLY A 52 10.16 -7.33 3.72
N TYR A 53 9.03 -7.73 4.28
CA TYR A 53 8.84 -7.88 5.73
C TYR A 53 9.26 -9.26 6.23
N GLY A 54 9.58 -10.19 5.33
CA GLY A 54 9.83 -11.58 5.69
C GLY A 54 8.62 -12.19 6.36
N GLU A 55 8.84 -12.89 7.46
CA GLU A 55 7.82 -13.58 8.26
C GLU A 55 7.05 -12.68 9.24
N LEU A 56 7.39 -11.40 9.31
CA LEU A 56 6.68 -10.45 10.18
C LEU A 56 5.25 -10.22 9.69
N GLN A 57 4.35 -9.84 10.59
CA GLN A 57 2.94 -9.55 10.27
C GLN A 57 2.24 -10.73 9.59
N ALA A 58 2.41 -11.93 10.15
CA ALA A 58 1.66 -13.12 9.77
C ALA A 58 0.15 -12.88 9.95
N ILE A 59 -0.63 -13.31 8.96
CA ILE A 59 -2.09 -13.19 8.94
C ILE A 59 -2.79 -14.52 9.23
N ALA A 60 -2.04 -15.61 9.25
CA ALA A 60 -2.51 -16.95 9.54
C ALA A 60 -1.45 -17.78 10.30
N ASP A 61 -1.86 -18.93 10.84
CA ASP A 61 -1.00 -19.82 11.60
C ASP A 61 0.07 -20.47 10.71
N ASN A 62 1.36 -20.24 11.00
CA ASN A 62 2.46 -20.86 10.25
C ASN A 62 2.64 -22.36 10.53
N SER A 63 1.97 -22.91 11.55
CA SER A 63 2.01 -24.34 11.84
C SER A 63 1.27 -25.17 10.77
N THR A 64 0.22 -24.62 10.16
CA THR A 64 -0.58 -25.29 9.13
C THR A 64 -0.06 -24.99 7.72
N GLN A 65 -0.33 -25.89 6.77
CA GLN A 65 0.04 -25.67 5.38
C GLN A 65 -0.71 -24.47 4.80
N GLU A 66 -2.00 -24.39 5.08
CA GLU A 66 -2.93 -23.36 4.61
C GLU A 66 -2.50 -21.99 5.14
N GLY A 67 -2.10 -21.90 6.41
CA GLY A 67 -1.66 -20.64 6.98
C GLY A 67 -0.29 -20.18 6.45
N ARG A 68 0.63 -21.11 6.16
CA ARG A 68 1.87 -20.76 5.44
C ARG A 68 1.59 -20.24 4.04
N GLU A 69 0.67 -20.86 3.30
CA GLU A 69 0.26 -20.39 1.98
C GLU A 69 -0.36 -18.99 2.05
N ALA A 70 -1.25 -18.73 3.01
CA ALA A 70 -1.82 -17.40 3.23
C ALA A 70 -0.75 -16.35 3.60
N ASN A 71 0.27 -16.72 4.39
CA ASN A 71 1.34 -15.80 4.77
C ASN A 71 2.30 -15.46 3.60
N ARG A 72 2.42 -16.34 2.60
CA ARG A 72 3.22 -16.11 1.37
C ARG A 72 2.47 -15.20 0.39
N ARG A 73 2.36 -13.91 0.72
CA ARG A 73 1.57 -12.92 -0.04
C ARG A 73 2.36 -11.66 -0.38
N VAL A 74 1.79 -10.87 -1.28
CA VAL A 74 2.16 -9.47 -1.51
C VAL A 74 0.90 -8.62 -1.31
N GLU A 75 0.99 -7.59 -0.49
CA GLU A 75 -0.07 -6.60 -0.31
C GLU A 75 0.19 -5.39 -1.21
N VAL A 76 -0.87 -4.90 -1.86
CA VAL A 76 -0.85 -3.69 -2.69
C VAL A 76 -1.86 -2.71 -2.12
N LYS A 77 -1.38 -1.55 -1.66
CA LYS A 77 -2.21 -0.51 -1.03
C LYS A 77 -2.23 0.74 -1.90
N LEU A 78 -3.41 1.31 -2.11
CA LEU A 78 -3.58 2.58 -2.81
C LEU A 78 -3.75 3.71 -1.78
N LEU A 79 -2.75 4.56 -1.69
CA LEU A 79 -2.74 5.72 -0.80
C LEU A 79 -3.20 6.95 -1.59
N ALA A 80 -4.35 7.52 -1.20
CA ALA A 80 -4.87 8.75 -1.79
C ALA A 80 -4.96 9.84 -0.72
N SER A 81 -4.38 11.01 -0.97
CA SER A 81 -4.45 12.12 -0.02
C SER A 81 -5.86 12.73 -0.05
N ARG A 82 -6.50 12.87 1.12
CA ARG A 82 -7.83 13.51 1.24
C ARG A 82 -7.86 14.95 0.65
N GLY A 83 -6.74 15.68 0.73
CA GLY A 83 -6.61 17.03 0.15
C GLY A 83 -6.52 17.10 -1.39
N LEU A 84 -6.31 15.98 -2.09
CA LEU A 84 -6.26 15.92 -3.57
C LEU A 84 -7.60 15.58 -4.20
N ASN A 85 -8.64 15.34 -3.38
CA ASN A 85 -9.92 14.78 -3.79
C ASN A 85 -11.12 15.73 -3.59
N GLN A 86 -10.92 16.99 -3.19
CA GLN A 86 -12.04 17.94 -3.00
C GLN A 86 -12.04 19.03 -4.08
N ASN A 87 -13.12 19.07 -4.88
CA ASN A 87 -13.62 20.32 -5.41
C ASN A 87 -14.10 21.12 -4.19
N VAL A 88 -13.34 22.13 -3.79
CA VAL A 88 -13.66 22.96 -2.62
C VAL A 88 -14.78 23.91 -3.03
N GLU A 89 -16.04 23.53 -2.79
CA GLU A 89 -17.11 24.52 -2.68
C GLU A 89 -16.90 25.28 -1.36
N VAL A 90 -16.19 26.41 -1.46
CA VAL A 90 -16.10 27.39 -0.39
C VAL A 90 -17.53 27.89 -0.16
N ARG A 91 -18.22 27.36 0.86
CA ARG A 91 -19.42 28.00 1.40
C ARG A 91 -19.01 29.42 1.77
N ARG A 92 -19.50 30.40 1.01
CA ARG A 92 -19.38 31.82 1.34
C ARG A 92 -19.85 31.99 2.78
N GLN A 93 -18.98 32.53 3.62
CA GLN A 93 -19.32 32.94 4.97
C GLN A 93 -20.57 33.82 4.90
N ALA A 94 -21.60 33.43 5.65
CA ALA A 94 -22.68 34.34 5.99
C ALA A 94 -22.10 35.39 6.93
N THR A 95 -22.00 36.63 6.44
CA THR A 95 -21.92 37.81 7.30
C THR A 95 -23.30 37.99 7.92
N ASP A 96 -23.49 37.49 9.13
CA ASP A 96 -24.61 37.86 9.98
C ASP A 96 -24.13 39.00 10.89
N ASP A 97 -24.01 40.19 10.30
CA ASP A 97 -23.82 41.42 11.06
C ASP A 97 -25.21 41.91 11.47
N GLY A 98 -25.56 41.61 12.72
CA GLY A 98 -26.80 42.01 13.35
C GLY A 98 -27.02 43.52 13.25
N SER A 99 -28.02 43.91 12.48
CA SER A 99 -28.59 45.26 12.50
C SER A 99 -29.70 45.29 13.54
N GLY A 100 -29.40 45.87 14.70
CA GLY A 100 -30.42 46.39 15.59
C GLY A 100 -31.18 47.53 14.91
N ASN A 101 -32.50 47.49 15.01
CA ASN A 101 -33.35 48.68 15.12
C ASN A 101 -34.64 48.30 15.83
#